data_AF-A0A1J3DVV5-F1
#
_entry.id   AF-A0A1J3DVV5-F1
#
_cell.length_a   1.000
_cell.length_b   1.000
_cell.length_c   1.000
_cell.angle_alpha   90.00
_cell.angle_beta   90.00
_cell.angle_gamma   90.00
#
_symmetry.space_group_name_H-M   'P 1'
#
loop_
_entity.id
_entity.type
_entity.pdbx_description
1 polymer ?
#
loop_
_entity_poly.entity_id
_entity_poly.type
_entity_poly.pdbx_seq_one_letter_code
_entity_poly.pdbx_strand_id
1 'polypeptide(L)'
;GNNTIGILDKSISNLEMKLVAARAERESLSGKFNISREAKKRKYFMVIGINTAFSSRKRRDSVRSTWMPQGEKLKKLEEEKGIIVRFVIGHSMISHGIQEKAIEAEEKTHGDFLRLEHTEGFMELSAKTKTFFATAVSLWDAEFYIKVDDDVHVNLATLKMTLSVNRNKPRVYVGCMKSGPVLARKGVKYHEPEYWKF
;
A
#
# COMPACT_ATOMS: atom_id res chain seq x y z
N GLY A 1 -4.82 33.44 35.10
CA GLY A 1 -4.27 32.37 34.24
C GLY A 1 -5.10 32.12 32.99
N ASN A 2 -5.48 33.15 32.22
CA ASN A 2 -6.28 32.99 30.98
C ASN A 2 -5.49 33.27 29.68
N ASN A 3 -4.25 33.77 29.77
CA ASN A 3 -3.51 34.22 28.59
C ASN A 3 -2.84 33.05 27.84
N THR A 4 -2.52 31.95 28.53
CA THR A 4 -1.88 30.76 27.95
C THR A 4 -2.85 29.90 27.17
N ILE A 5 -4.12 29.80 27.60
CA ILE A 5 -5.17 29.03 26.93
C ILE A 5 -5.50 29.67 25.57
N GLY A 6 -5.67 30.99 25.52
CA GLY A 6 -5.92 31.70 24.25
C GLY A 6 -4.76 31.63 23.24
N ILE A 7 -3.51 31.52 23.71
CA ILE A 7 -2.34 31.33 22.84
C ILE A 7 -2.32 29.90 22.25
N LEU A 8 -2.71 28.89 23.04
CA LEU A 8 -2.80 27.51 22.59
C LEU A 8 -3.93 27.33 21.57
N ASP A 9 -5.11 27.86 21.83
CA ASP A 9 -6.25 27.80 20.89
C ASP A 9 -5.90 28.45 19.55
N LYS A 10 -5.25 29.62 19.59
CA LYS A 10 -4.78 30.30 18.38
C LYS A 10 -3.73 29.48 17.61
N SER A 11 -2.89 28.72 18.32
CA SER A 11 -1.90 27.84 17.70
C SER A 11 -2.54 26.61 17.06
N ILE A 12 -3.56 26.04 17.71
CA ILE A 12 -4.33 24.90 17.19
C ILE A 12 -5.07 25.32 15.91
N SER A 13 -5.82 26.43 15.94
CA SER A 13 -6.53 26.92 14.74
C SER A 13 -5.57 27.24 13.59
N ASN A 14 -4.36 27.73 13.88
CA ASN A 14 -3.35 27.99 12.85
C ASN A 14 -2.79 26.68 12.25
N LEU A 15 -2.61 25.64 13.05
CA LEU A 15 -2.22 24.32 12.57
C LEU A 15 -3.33 23.65 11.75
N GLU A 16 -4.59 23.78 12.16
CA GLU A 16 -5.75 23.29 11.41
C GLU A 16 -5.87 24.00 10.05
N MET A 17 -5.72 25.32 10.01
CA MET A 17 -5.68 26.08 8.75
C MET A 17 -4.53 25.64 7.84
N LYS A 18 -3.33 25.41 8.39
CA LYS A 18 -2.19 24.89 7.62
C LYS A 18 -2.44 23.47 7.10
N LEU A 19 -3.12 22.62 7.87
CA LEU A 19 -3.49 21.27 7.45
C LEU A 19 -4.52 21.29 6.32
N VAL A 20 -5.53 22.16 6.42
CA VAL A 20 -6.54 22.35 5.36
C VAL A 20 -5.89 22.91 4.10
N ALA A 21 -4.98 23.89 4.23
CA ALA A 21 -4.23 24.43 3.10
C ALA A 21 -3.33 23.37 2.43
N ALA A 22 -2.62 22.54 3.21
CA ALA A 22 -1.80 21.45 2.68
C ALA A 22 -2.63 20.37 1.98
N ARG A 23 -3.83 20.05 2.51
CA ARG A 23 -4.79 19.15 1.84
C ARG A 23 -5.32 19.76 0.54
N ALA A 24 -5.71 21.03 0.55
CA ALA A 24 -6.18 21.74 -0.64
C ALA A 24 -5.09 21.89 -1.70
N GLU A 25 -3.82 22.08 -1.32
CA GLU A 25 -2.69 22.10 -2.25
C GLU A 25 -2.44 20.72 -2.85
N ARG A 26 -2.57 19.64 -2.07
CA ARG A 26 -2.46 18.26 -2.55
C ARG A 26 -3.63 17.85 -3.44
N GLU A 27 -4.85 18.31 -3.14
CA GLU A 27 -6.03 18.19 -4.00
C GLU A 27 -5.93 19.05 -5.25
N SER A 28 -5.32 20.24 -5.17
CA SER A 28 -5.02 21.09 -6.32
C SER A 28 -3.95 20.47 -7.22
N LEU A 29 -2.94 19.80 -6.64
CA LEU A 29 -1.98 19.00 -7.40
C LEU A 29 -2.69 17.81 -8.06
N SER A 30 -3.54 17.07 -7.34
CA SER A 30 -4.41 16.02 -7.90
C SER A 30 -5.33 16.54 -9.02
N GLY A 31 -5.90 17.74 -8.85
CA GLY A 31 -6.73 18.43 -9.83
C GLY A 31 -5.94 18.95 -11.04
N LYS A 32 -4.71 19.42 -10.85
CA LYS A 32 -3.79 19.81 -11.94
C LYS A 32 -3.29 18.59 -12.72
N PHE A 33 -3.11 17.43 -12.08
CA PHE A 33 -2.89 16.15 -12.77
C PHE A 33 -4.11 15.69 -13.59
N ASN A 34 -5.32 16.16 -13.27
CA ASN A 34 -6.55 15.87 -14.01
C ASN A 34 -6.85 16.86 -15.15
N ILE A 35 -6.16 18.01 -15.21
CA ILE A 35 -6.28 19.02 -16.29
C ILE A 35 -5.32 18.70 -17.47
N SER A 36 -4.62 17.56 -17.43
CA SER A 36 -3.94 16.95 -18.59
C SER A 36 -4.68 15.68 -19.08
N ARG A 37 -5.94 15.80 -19.49
CA ARG A 37 -6.52 14.83 -20.44
C ARG A 37 -5.75 15.00 -21.76
N GLU A 38 -5.09 14.04 -22.39
CA GLU A 38 -4.96 12.59 -22.25
C GLU A 38 -3.52 12.17 -22.65
N ALA A 39 -2.54 12.27 -21.75
CA ALA A 39 -1.42 11.34 -21.87
C ALA A 39 -1.98 9.98 -21.43
N LYS A 40 -2.28 9.07 -22.38
CA LYS A 40 -2.74 7.72 -22.04
C LYS A 40 -1.82 7.17 -20.96
N LYS A 41 -2.35 6.93 -19.75
CA LYS A 41 -1.58 6.32 -18.67
C LYS A 41 -0.94 5.07 -19.25
N ARG A 42 0.37 4.93 -19.05
CA ARG A 42 1.10 3.75 -19.47
C ARG A 42 0.37 2.52 -18.93
N LYS A 43 0.04 1.59 -19.81
CA LYS A 43 -0.59 0.33 -19.41
C LYS A 43 0.47 -0.63 -18.87
N TYR A 44 0.29 -1.10 -17.65
CA TYR A 44 1.13 -2.08 -16.99
C TYR A 44 0.51 -3.47 -17.10
N PHE A 45 1.36 -4.49 -17.04
CA PHE A 45 0.90 -5.88 -16.98
C PHE A 45 0.38 -6.21 -15.58
N MET A 46 1.14 -5.91 -14.54
CA MET A 46 0.69 -6.16 -13.17
C MET A 46 1.30 -5.20 -12.15
N VAL A 47 0.56 -4.98 -11.06
CA VAL A 47 1.00 -4.27 -9.86
C VAL A 47 1.00 -5.24 -8.69
N ILE A 48 2.14 -5.43 -8.04
CA ILE A 48 2.33 -6.28 -6.88
C ILE A 48 2.55 -5.40 -5.66
N GLY A 49 1.61 -5.46 -4.71
CA GLY A 49 1.72 -4.86 -3.39
C GLY A 49 2.13 -5.91 -2.36
N ILE A 50 3.29 -5.70 -1.74
CA ILE A 50 3.81 -6.55 -0.65
C ILE A 50 3.41 -5.91 0.68
N ASN A 51 2.35 -6.42 1.30
CA ASN A 51 1.92 -5.93 2.61
C ASN A 51 3.01 -6.21 3.66
N THR A 52 3.44 -5.15 4.34
CA THR A 52 4.49 -5.21 5.36
C THR A 52 4.16 -4.29 6.54
N ALA A 53 4.86 -4.42 7.66
CA ALA A 53 4.66 -3.57 8.84
C ALA A 53 5.97 -2.89 9.27
N PHE A 54 5.89 -1.88 10.14
CA PHE A 54 7.07 -1.18 10.68
C PHE A 54 8.13 -2.12 11.25
N SER A 55 7.70 -3.16 11.98
CA SER A 55 8.57 -4.17 12.59
C SER A 55 9.23 -5.13 11.59
N SER A 56 8.79 -5.15 10.34
CA SER A 56 9.15 -6.19 9.36
C SER A 56 10.36 -5.84 8.49
N ARG A 57 11.28 -4.99 9.00
CA ARG A 57 12.48 -4.58 8.26
C ARG A 57 13.29 -5.76 7.71
N LYS A 58 13.58 -6.76 8.54
CA LYS A 58 14.33 -7.95 8.13
C LYS A 58 13.64 -8.73 7.00
N ARG A 59 12.31 -8.77 6.99
CA ARG A 59 11.53 -9.43 5.94
C ARG A 59 11.65 -8.66 4.62
N ARG A 60 11.52 -7.33 4.65
CA ARG A 60 11.74 -6.49 3.46
C ARG A 60 13.14 -6.65 2.89
N ASP A 61 14.16 -6.65 3.74
CA ASP A 61 15.54 -6.87 3.32
C ASP A 61 15.73 -8.27 2.70
N SER A 62 15.07 -9.30 3.26
CA SER A 62 15.07 -10.65 2.68
C SER A 62 14.36 -10.72 1.33
N VAL A 63 13.25 -10.01 1.15
CA VAL A 63 12.52 -9.95 -0.13
C VAL A 63 13.40 -9.29 -1.20
N ARG A 64 14.04 -8.17 -0.85
CA ARG A 64 14.98 -7.44 -1.72
C ARG A 64 16.22 -8.26 -2.09
N SER A 65 16.75 -9.05 -1.16
CA SER A 65 17.92 -9.89 -1.42
C SER A 65 17.61 -11.17 -2.19
N THR A 66 16.33 -11.49 -2.41
CA THR A 66 15.90 -12.73 -3.06
C THR A 66 15.16 -12.48 -4.37
N TRP A 67 13.88 -12.15 -4.33
CA TRP A 67 13.01 -12.17 -5.51
C TRP A 67 12.60 -10.80 -6.02
N MET A 68 12.71 -9.75 -5.21
CA MET A 68 12.39 -8.39 -5.62
C MET A 68 13.65 -7.68 -6.12
N PRO A 69 13.75 -7.32 -7.41
CA PRO A 69 14.88 -6.54 -7.90
C PRO A 69 14.96 -5.18 -7.21
N GLN A 70 16.18 -4.62 -7.14
CA GLN A 70 16.45 -3.34 -6.49
C GLN A 70 17.01 -2.31 -7.47
N GLY A 71 16.86 -1.03 -7.14
CA GLY A 71 17.49 0.08 -7.88
C GLY A 71 17.15 0.07 -9.37
N GLU A 72 18.18 0.12 -10.22
CA GLU A 72 17.99 0.13 -11.68
C GLU A 72 17.31 -1.14 -12.21
N LYS A 73 17.51 -2.30 -11.58
CA LYS A 73 16.85 -3.53 -12.01
C LYS A 73 15.35 -3.47 -11.75
N LEU A 74 14.93 -2.82 -10.66
CA LEU A 74 13.51 -2.58 -10.38
C LEU A 74 12.91 -1.63 -11.43
N LYS A 75 13.61 -0.53 -11.75
CA LYS A 75 13.18 0.40 -12.81
C LYS A 75 13.05 -0.29 -14.17
N LYS A 76 14.03 -1.10 -14.57
CA LYS A 76 13.96 -1.90 -15.81
C LYS A 76 12.78 -2.89 -15.81
N LEU A 77 12.49 -3.53 -14.67
CA LEU A 77 11.34 -4.40 -14.55
C LEU A 77 10.02 -3.64 -14.81
N GLU A 78 9.90 -2.42 -14.28
CA GLU A 78 8.75 -1.54 -14.50
C GLU A 78 8.66 -1.07 -15.95
N GLU A 79 9.78 -0.60 -16.50
CA GLU A 79 9.88 0.04 -17.81
C GLU A 79 9.84 -0.94 -18.99
N GLU A 80 10.43 -2.12 -18.87
CA GLU A 80 10.51 -3.09 -19.96
C GLU A 80 9.42 -4.15 -19.86
N LYS A 81 9.06 -4.57 -18.64
CA LYS A 81 8.12 -5.68 -18.43
C LYS A 81 6.74 -5.22 -17.99
N GLY A 82 6.58 -3.95 -17.63
CA GLY A 82 5.31 -3.41 -17.14
C GLY A 82 4.91 -4.00 -15.80
N ILE A 83 5.87 -4.32 -14.93
CA ILE A 83 5.61 -4.95 -13.64
C ILE A 83 6.01 -3.96 -12.54
N ILE A 84 5.03 -3.47 -11.78
CA ILE A 84 5.27 -2.65 -10.60
C ILE A 84 5.35 -3.56 -9.37
N VAL A 85 6.35 -3.36 -8.52
CA VAL A 85 6.47 -4.06 -7.22
C VAL A 85 6.75 -3.02 -6.13
N ARG A 86 5.89 -2.95 -5.11
CA ARG A 86 6.05 -2.00 -4.00
C ARG A 86 5.78 -2.67 -2.66
N PHE A 87 6.54 -2.29 -1.64
CA PHE A 87 6.19 -2.57 -0.25
C PHE A 87 5.04 -1.66 0.19
N VAL A 88 3.94 -2.24 0.63
CA VAL A 88 2.72 -1.51 0.98
C VAL A 88 2.67 -1.28 2.48
N ILE A 89 2.70 0.00 2.87
CA ILE A 89 2.74 0.41 4.26
C ILE A 89 1.98 1.73 4.44
N GLY A 90 1.22 1.83 5.52
CA GLY A 90 0.55 3.03 5.98
C GLY A 90 1.42 3.86 6.93
N HIS A 91 0.77 4.70 7.70
CA HIS A 91 1.39 5.60 8.67
C HIS A 91 1.24 5.08 10.09
N SER A 92 2.20 5.38 10.95
CA SER A 92 2.09 5.07 12.38
C SER A 92 1.06 6.00 13.04
N MET A 93 0.45 5.56 14.15
CA MET A 93 -0.48 6.40 14.92
C MET A 93 0.18 7.68 15.46
N ILE A 94 1.50 7.64 15.72
CA ILE A 94 2.26 8.77 16.25
C ILE A 94 3.03 9.41 15.11
N SER A 95 2.49 10.51 14.60
CA SER A 95 3.17 11.32 13.57
C SER A 95 4.60 11.65 13.99
N HIS A 96 5.55 11.45 13.07
CA HIS A 96 7.00 11.68 13.28
C HIS A 96 7.66 10.82 14.38
N GLY A 97 7.05 9.71 14.76
CA GLY A 97 7.66 8.70 15.63
C GLY A 97 8.92 8.07 15.03
N ILE A 98 9.67 7.34 15.86
CA ILE A 98 10.91 6.63 15.46
C ILE A 98 10.64 5.67 14.28
N GLN A 99 9.48 5.01 14.29
CA GLN A 99 9.06 4.09 13.23
C GLN A 99 8.85 4.80 11.87
N GLU A 100 8.24 5.98 11.86
CA GLU A 100 8.09 6.80 10.65
C GLU A 100 9.44 7.22 10.09
N LYS A 101 10.32 7.76 10.95
CA LYS A 101 11.68 8.16 10.56
C LYS A 101 12.49 7.00 9.98
N ALA A 102 12.31 5.78 10.52
CA ALA A 102 12.97 4.59 10.01
C ALA A 102 12.49 4.23 8.60
N ILE A 103 11.18 4.36 8.33
CA ILE A 103 10.63 4.16 6.98
C ILE A 103 11.06 5.26 6.02
N GLU A 104 11.07 6.52 6.44
CA GLU A 104 11.57 7.64 5.61
C GLU A 104 13.03 7.43 5.19
N ALA A 105 13.88 7.00 6.12
CA ALA A 105 15.28 6.68 5.83
C ALA A 105 15.43 5.50 4.86
N GLU A 106 14.60 4.46 5.03
CA GLU A 106 14.56 3.31 4.14
C GLU A 106 14.06 3.66 2.74
N GLU A 107 13.00 4.46 2.64
CA GLU A 107 12.44 4.94 1.37
C GLU A 107 13.46 5.82 0.63
N LYS A 108 14.19 6.69 1.33
CA LYS A 108 15.27 7.47 0.71
C LYS A 108 16.36 6.58 0.11
N THR A 109 16.58 5.40 0.68
CA THR A 109 17.62 4.46 0.23
C THR A 109 17.14 3.58 -0.93
N HIS A 110 15.91 3.08 -0.86
CA HIS A 110 15.43 2.05 -1.79
C HIS A 110 14.37 2.54 -2.78
N GLY A 111 13.56 3.54 -2.42
CA GLY A 111 12.51 4.12 -3.27
C GLY A 111 11.47 3.10 -3.72
N ASP A 112 11.14 2.14 -2.86
CA ASP A 112 10.35 0.96 -3.20
C ASP A 112 9.09 0.78 -2.36
N PHE A 113 8.69 1.79 -1.58
CA PHE A 113 7.43 1.79 -0.86
C PHE A 113 6.27 2.37 -1.67
N LEU A 114 5.06 1.87 -1.38
CA LEU A 114 3.79 2.55 -1.60
C LEU A 114 3.25 2.97 -0.23
N ARG A 115 3.30 4.27 0.05
CA ARG A 115 2.76 4.87 1.27
C ARG A 115 1.24 5.04 1.12
N LEU A 116 0.47 4.44 2.01
CA LEU A 116 -0.99 4.52 2.02
C LEU A 116 -1.49 5.53 3.04
N GLU A 117 -2.57 6.24 2.69
CA GLU A 117 -3.40 7.01 3.62
C GLU A 117 -4.20 6.04 4.51
N HIS A 118 -3.50 5.35 5.41
CA HIS A 118 -4.00 4.30 6.28
C HIS A 118 -3.18 4.28 7.57
N THR A 119 -3.82 4.19 8.73
CA THR A 119 -3.11 4.05 10.00
C THR A 119 -2.85 2.58 10.29
N GLU A 120 -1.57 2.20 10.43
CA GLU A 120 -1.19 0.82 10.71
C GLU A 120 -1.68 0.36 12.09
N GLY A 121 -2.32 -0.80 12.12
CA GLY A 121 -2.80 -1.47 13.32
C GLY A 121 -3.04 -2.95 13.08
N PHE A 122 -3.01 -3.76 14.14
CA PHE A 122 -3.18 -5.21 14.02
C PHE A 122 -4.56 -5.61 13.49
N MET A 123 -5.62 -4.90 13.89
CA MET A 123 -7.01 -5.15 13.46
C MET A 123 -7.35 -4.52 12.10
N GLU A 124 -6.40 -3.83 11.48
CA GLU A 124 -6.65 -2.96 10.33
C GLU A 124 -6.23 -3.58 8.99
N LEU A 125 -5.88 -4.87 8.96
CA LEU A 125 -5.34 -5.55 7.77
C LEU A 125 -6.33 -5.57 6.58
N SER A 126 -7.62 -5.75 6.86
CA SER A 126 -8.67 -5.70 5.82
C SER A 126 -8.83 -4.28 5.27
N ALA A 127 -8.80 -3.27 6.13
CA ALA A 127 -8.83 -1.86 5.74
C ALA A 127 -7.60 -1.50 4.90
N LYS A 128 -6.41 -1.95 5.32
CA LYS A 128 -5.16 -1.79 4.55
C LYS A 128 -5.25 -2.39 3.15
N THR A 129 -5.78 -3.61 3.06
CA THR A 129 -5.93 -4.31 1.77
C THR A 129 -6.89 -3.57 0.86
N LYS A 130 -8.02 -3.08 1.39
CA LYS A 130 -8.96 -2.24 0.64
C LYS A 130 -8.30 -0.95 0.15
N THR A 131 -7.61 -0.23 1.04
CA THR A 131 -6.90 1.01 0.70
C THR A 131 -5.83 0.75 -0.35
N PHE A 132 -5.07 -0.34 -0.23
CA PHE A 132 -4.08 -0.73 -1.22
C PHE A 132 -4.67 -0.84 -2.62
N PHE A 133 -5.73 -1.65 -2.81
CA PHE A 133 -6.32 -1.83 -4.14
C PHE A 133 -6.93 -0.53 -4.67
N ALA A 134 -7.60 0.26 -3.83
CA ALA A 134 -8.15 1.56 -4.22
C ALA A 134 -7.05 2.53 -4.70
N THR A 135 -5.95 2.61 -3.98
CA THR A 135 -4.79 3.44 -4.35
C THR A 135 -4.07 2.90 -5.59
N ALA A 136 -3.87 1.58 -5.69
CA ALA A 136 -3.15 1.00 -6.81
C ALA A 136 -3.87 1.23 -8.15
N VAL A 137 -5.20 1.06 -8.18
CA VAL A 137 -6.03 1.28 -9.38
C VAL A 137 -6.09 2.76 -9.77
N SER A 138 -5.97 3.69 -8.82
CA SER A 138 -5.94 5.12 -9.14
C SER A 138 -4.59 5.57 -9.71
N LEU A 139 -3.50 4.99 -9.21
CA LEU A 139 -2.13 5.33 -9.62
C LEU A 139 -1.73 4.69 -10.96
N TRP A 140 -1.99 3.40 -11.13
CA TRP A 140 -1.54 2.62 -12.28
C TRP A 140 -2.72 2.07 -13.06
N ASP A 141 -2.65 2.12 -14.39
CA ASP A 141 -3.53 1.36 -15.27
C ASP A 141 -2.88 0.01 -15.55
N ALA A 142 -3.30 -1.05 -14.85
CA ALA A 142 -2.74 -2.39 -14.96
C ALA A 142 -3.79 -3.47 -15.24
N GLU A 143 -3.37 -4.56 -15.88
CA GLU A 143 -4.25 -5.72 -16.15
C GLU A 143 -4.52 -6.57 -14.90
N PHE A 144 -3.54 -6.66 -14.00
CA PHE A 144 -3.65 -7.41 -12.75
C PHE A 144 -3.15 -6.61 -11.56
N TYR A 145 -3.87 -6.69 -10.44
CA TYR A 145 -3.46 -6.15 -9.14
C TYR A 145 -3.35 -7.29 -8.16
N ILE A 146 -2.22 -7.36 -7.46
CA ILE A 146 -1.81 -8.54 -6.71
C ILE A 146 -1.39 -8.09 -5.33
N LYS A 147 -1.94 -8.73 -4.30
CA LYS A 147 -1.56 -8.55 -2.90
C LYS A 147 -0.79 -9.79 -2.44
N VAL A 148 0.41 -9.58 -1.89
CA VAL A 148 1.23 -10.63 -1.26
C VAL A 148 1.66 -10.17 0.12
N ASP A 149 2.02 -11.12 0.99
CA ASP A 149 2.57 -10.81 2.31
C ASP A 149 4.11 -10.88 2.26
N ASP A 150 4.77 -10.18 3.18
CA ASP A 150 6.24 -10.04 3.20
C ASP A 150 7.02 -11.28 3.68
N ASP A 151 6.33 -12.37 4.02
CA ASP A 151 6.89 -13.71 4.27
C ASP A 151 6.66 -14.69 3.11
N VAL A 152 6.28 -14.20 1.93
CA VAL A 152 6.09 -14.99 0.72
C VAL A 152 7.24 -14.74 -0.27
N HIS A 153 7.69 -15.82 -0.92
CA HIS A 153 8.59 -15.75 -2.07
C HIS A 153 7.79 -15.88 -3.37
N VAL A 154 8.02 -14.97 -4.32
CA VAL A 154 7.27 -14.93 -5.60
C VAL A 154 8.21 -15.16 -6.77
N ASN A 155 7.93 -16.18 -7.58
CA ASN A 155 8.58 -16.35 -8.88
C ASN A 155 7.89 -15.45 -9.93
N LEU A 156 8.45 -14.27 -10.19
CA LEU A 156 7.87 -13.26 -11.07
C LEU A 156 7.64 -13.75 -12.51
N ALA A 157 8.54 -14.58 -13.05
CA ALA A 157 8.41 -15.13 -14.39
C ALA A 157 7.22 -16.09 -14.49
N THR A 158 7.12 -17.01 -13.54
CA THR A 158 6.02 -17.99 -13.47
C THR A 158 4.69 -17.29 -13.25
N LEU A 159 4.64 -16.33 -12.32
CA LEU A 159 3.44 -15.53 -12.06
C LEU A 159 2.97 -14.80 -13.33
N LYS A 160 3.90 -14.15 -14.06
CA LYS A 160 3.58 -13.48 -15.33
C LYS A 160 3.00 -14.46 -16.35
N MET A 161 3.61 -15.63 -16.52
CA MET A 161 3.13 -16.65 -17.46
C MET A 161 1.73 -17.13 -17.09
N THR A 162 1.48 -17.46 -15.82
CA THR A 162 0.18 -17.91 -15.32
C THR A 162 -0.91 -16.86 -15.53
N LEU A 163 -0.62 -15.58 -15.25
CA LEU A 163 -1.60 -14.50 -15.46
C LEU A 163 -1.84 -14.21 -16.93
N SER A 164 -0.83 -14.37 -17.79
CA SER A 164 -0.97 -14.15 -19.24
C SER A 164 -2.03 -15.06 -19.87
N VAL A 165 -2.17 -16.29 -19.37
CA VAL A 165 -3.22 -17.24 -19.80
C VAL A 165 -4.63 -16.76 -19.46
N ASN A 166 -4.78 -15.87 -18.48
CA ASN A 166 -6.06 -15.35 -18.02
C ASN A 166 -6.39 -13.94 -18.54
N ARG A 167 -5.53 -13.36 -19.39
CA ARG A 167 -5.67 -11.97 -19.88
C ARG A 167 -7.00 -11.66 -20.55
N ASN A 168 -7.56 -12.62 -21.28
CA ASN A 168 -8.81 -12.45 -22.03
C ASN A 168 -10.06 -12.85 -21.24
N LYS A 169 -9.91 -13.26 -19.98
CA LYS A 169 -11.03 -13.65 -19.12
C LYS A 169 -11.47 -12.44 -18.29
N PRO A 170 -12.75 -12.05 -18.31
CA PRO A 170 -13.23 -10.96 -17.48
C PRO A 170 -13.27 -11.37 -16.00
N ARG A 171 -13.02 -10.42 -15.09
CA ARG A 171 -13.22 -10.56 -13.63
C ARG A 171 -12.49 -11.76 -13.00
N VAL A 172 -11.23 -11.97 -13.39
CA VAL A 172 -10.38 -13.03 -12.85
C VAL A 172 -10.00 -12.71 -11.40
N TYR A 173 -10.34 -13.61 -10.48
CA TYR A 173 -9.85 -13.61 -9.10
C TYR A 173 -9.23 -14.98 -8.80
N VAL A 174 -7.91 -15.01 -8.59
CA VAL A 174 -7.12 -16.25 -8.52
C VAL A 174 -6.19 -16.20 -7.32
N GLY A 175 -6.02 -17.35 -6.68
CA GLY A 175 -5.18 -17.55 -5.52
C GLY A 175 -5.41 -18.94 -4.95
N CYS A 176 -4.75 -19.24 -3.82
CA CYS A 176 -5.07 -20.43 -3.04
C CYS A 176 -6.38 -20.19 -2.28
N MET A 177 -7.51 -20.45 -2.95
CA MET A 177 -8.83 -20.30 -2.34
C MET A 177 -9.06 -21.42 -1.33
N LYS A 178 -9.49 -21.06 -0.12
CA LYS A 178 -9.87 -22.02 0.92
C LYS A 178 -11.38 -21.95 1.12
N SER A 179 -12.00 -23.11 1.23
CA SER A 179 -13.38 -23.28 1.69
C SER A 179 -13.37 -23.97 3.06
N GLY A 180 -14.40 -23.71 3.86
CA GLY A 180 -14.53 -24.27 5.20
C GLY A 180 -15.44 -23.44 6.09
N PRO A 181 -15.73 -23.92 7.32
CA PRO A 181 -16.57 -23.19 8.26
C PRO A 181 -15.86 -21.93 8.77
N VAL A 182 -16.65 -20.91 9.11
CA VAL A 182 -16.15 -19.72 9.83
C VAL A 182 -15.70 -20.14 11.23
N LEU A 183 -14.52 -19.68 11.65
CA LEU A 183 -13.91 -20.06 12.92
C LEU A 183 -14.52 -19.26 14.08
N ALA A 184 -15.67 -19.70 14.58
CA ALA A 184 -16.44 -19.02 15.64
C ALA A 184 -15.97 -19.29 17.08
N ARG A 185 -14.97 -20.18 17.29
CA ARG A 185 -14.49 -20.54 18.64
C ARG A 185 -13.49 -19.53 19.17
N LYS A 186 -13.73 -18.97 20.36
CA LYS A 186 -12.75 -18.13 21.06
C LYS A 186 -11.45 -18.91 21.32
N GLY A 187 -10.31 -18.23 21.22
CA GLY A 187 -8.98 -18.80 21.49
C GLY A 187 -8.24 -19.38 20.29
N VAL A 188 -8.89 -19.47 19.11
CA VAL A 188 -8.18 -19.81 17.87
C VAL A 188 -7.62 -18.54 17.21
N LYS A 189 -6.48 -18.67 16.52
CA LYS A 189 -5.74 -17.53 15.92
C LYS A 189 -6.60 -16.66 15.00
N TYR A 190 -7.51 -17.26 14.24
CA TYR A 190 -8.36 -16.60 13.25
C TYR A 190 -9.83 -16.61 13.69
N HIS A 191 -10.08 -16.48 15.00
CA HIS A 191 -11.43 -16.35 15.53
C HIS A 191 -12.14 -15.14 14.92
N GLU A 192 -13.30 -15.36 14.31
CA GLU A 192 -14.13 -14.31 13.73
C GLU A 192 -15.23 -13.90 14.74
N PRO A 193 -15.11 -12.77 15.45
CA PRO A 193 -16.08 -12.35 16.44
C PRO A 193 -17.45 -12.00 15.84
N GLU A 194 -17.50 -11.65 14.55
CA GLU A 194 -18.72 -11.30 13.82
C GLU A 194 -19.22 -12.44 12.91
N TYR A 195 -18.89 -13.69 13.26
CA TYR A 195 -19.21 -14.87 12.43
C TYR A 195 -20.70 -15.01 12.09
N TRP A 196 -21.58 -14.43 12.91
CA TRP A 196 -23.04 -14.43 12.73
C TRP A 196 -23.51 -13.60 11.54
N LYS A 197 -22.65 -12.77 10.94
CA LYS A 197 -22.96 -11.97 9.75
C LYS A 197 -22.84 -12.75 8.43
N PHE A 198 -22.35 -14.00 8.48
CA PHE A 198 -22.10 -14.86 7.31
C PHE A 198 -23.03 -16.05 7.25
#